data_AF-A0A9W7DP87-F1
#
_entry.id   AF-A0A9W7DP87-F1
#
_cell.length_a   1.000
_cell.length_b   1.000
_cell.length_c   1.000
_cell.angle_alpha   90.00
_cell.angle_beta   90.00
_cell.angle_gamma   90.00
#
_symmetry.space_group_name_H-M   'P 1'
#
loop_
_entity.id
_entity.type
_entity.pdbx_description
1 polymer ?
#
loop_
_entity_poly.entity_id
_entity_poly.type
_entity_poly.pdbx_seq_one_letter_code
_entity_poly.pdbx_strand_id
1 'polypeptide(L)'
;MSEPTYSNDPSDLEENKPLTSTSDLRAFDGIASSPTPRGGLLNTPSLRSCCLLSSQPCRRLGSSYIYNDHIYRTKKTCIVGPHFPATLFIVLFISGATWFFGFVTPRVVTLDNLGKETPSFVFHQCVCLSFWVLCNYLLMKTACTDPGIMLGPTELPPQIANDESEYSKWRFCQKCEIYQGPLTAHCNDCKCCIDELDHHCPWMGKCVGKGNMRCFKLFNLSWVVYFLYAIVTTFV
;
A
#
# COMPACT_ATOMS: atom_id res chain seq x y z
N MET A 1 -6.25 -33.16 -27.04
CA MET A 1 -5.11 -32.90 -27.94
C MET A 1 -4.79 -31.43 -27.77
N SER A 2 -3.70 -31.00 -27.14
CA SER A 2 -2.37 -31.59 -26.98
C SER A 2 -1.72 -31.08 -25.67
N GLU A 3 -1.05 -31.97 -24.94
CA GLU A 3 -0.19 -31.66 -23.80
C GLU A 3 1.10 -30.92 -24.25
N PRO A 4 1.71 -30.07 -23.41
CA PRO A 4 3.04 -29.57 -23.66
C PRO A 4 4.10 -30.58 -23.16
N THR A 5 4.90 -31.09 -24.10
CA THR A 5 6.06 -31.95 -23.88
C THR A 5 7.20 -31.16 -23.22
N TYR A 6 7.66 -31.60 -22.05
CA TYR A 6 8.89 -31.12 -21.41
C TYR A 6 10.08 -31.89 -21.98
N SER A 7 11.01 -31.19 -22.61
CA SER A 7 12.27 -31.75 -23.13
C SER A 7 13.26 -31.97 -21.99
N ASN A 8 13.70 -33.21 -21.80
CA ASN A 8 14.80 -33.56 -20.90
C ASN A 8 16.13 -33.27 -21.61
N ASP A 9 16.71 -32.10 -21.36
CA ASP A 9 18.11 -31.80 -21.74
C ASP A 9 19.03 -32.10 -20.54
N PRO A 10 20.06 -32.97 -20.65
CA PRO A 10 20.88 -33.40 -19.52
C PRO A 10 21.94 -32.39 -19.02
N SER A 11 21.94 -31.13 -19.46
CA SER A 11 22.99 -30.15 -19.14
C SER A 11 22.83 -29.39 -17.83
N ASP A 12 21.69 -29.52 -17.13
CA ASP A 12 21.38 -28.68 -15.95
C ASP A 12 21.61 -29.37 -14.59
N LEU A 13 22.34 -30.50 -14.56
CA LEU A 13 22.53 -31.32 -13.36
C LEU A 13 23.88 -31.17 -12.63
N GLU A 14 24.69 -30.15 -12.95
CA GLU A 14 26.08 -30.07 -12.44
C GLU A 14 26.40 -28.91 -11.49
N GLU A 15 25.42 -28.32 -10.80
CA GLU A 15 25.70 -27.26 -9.81
C GLU A 15 25.00 -27.46 -8.45
N ASN A 16 25.09 -28.66 -7.88
CA ASN A 16 24.77 -28.90 -6.47
C ASN A 16 25.67 -29.99 -5.90
N LYS A 17 26.88 -29.60 -5.44
CA LYS A 17 27.73 -30.48 -4.62
C LYS A 17 28.03 -29.84 -3.26
N PRO A 18 27.84 -30.55 -2.14
CA PRO A 18 28.15 -30.04 -0.80
C PRO A 18 29.67 -30.02 -0.58
N LEU A 19 30.22 -28.89 -0.10
CA LEU A 19 31.60 -28.81 0.36
C LEU A 19 31.72 -29.43 1.76
N THR A 20 32.11 -30.70 1.80
CA THR A 20 32.64 -31.38 2.99
C THR A 20 34.17 -31.32 2.95
N SER A 21 34.81 -30.60 3.86
CA SER A 21 36.16 -30.95 4.32
C SER A 21 36.47 -30.32 5.67
N THR A 22 36.47 -31.18 6.69
CA THR A 22 37.01 -30.96 8.01
C THR A 22 38.54 -31.06 7.97
N SER A 23 39.24 -29.94 8.11
CA SER A 23 40.65 -29.91 8.52
C SER A 23 40.96 -28.51 9.03
N ASP A 24 40.96 -28.36 10.35
CA ASP A 24 41.86 -27.52 11.15
C ASP A 24 41.22 -27.21 12.52
N LEU A 25 41.05 -28.27 13.31
CA LEU A 25 40.93 -28.18 14.75
C LEU A 25 42.31 -28.49 15.34
N ARG A 26 43.00 -27.48 15.90
CA ARG A 26 43.63 -27.54 17.23
C ARG A 26 44.40 -26.25 17.59
N ALA A 27 44.26 -25.92 18.86
CA ALA A 27 45.14 -25.11 19.72
C ALA A 27 45.00 -23.58 19.65
N PHE A 28 44.37 -22.97 20.66
CA PHE A 28 45.06 -22.57 21.90
C PHE A 28 44.05 -22.02 22.94
N ASP A 29 44.11 -22.57 24.16
CA ASP A 29 43.48 -22.01 25.36
C ASP A 29 44.20 -20.72 25.80
N GLY A 30 43.47 -19.75 26.36
CA GLY A 30 44.06 -18.56 26.98
C GLY A 30 43.04 -17.55 27.50
N ILE A 31 42.92 -17.48 28.82
CA ILE A 31 42.10 -16.56 29.61
C ILE A 31 42.70 -15.12 29.59
N ALA A 32 41.80 -14.13 29.77
CA ALA A 32 42.00 -12.76 30.26
C ALA A 32 42.10 -11.58 29.27
N SER A 33 41.07 -10.73 29.37
CA SER A 33 41.09 -9.26 29.39
C SER A 33 41.84 -8.50 28.30
N SER A 34 41.10 -7.75 27.47
CA SER A 34 41.37 -6.35 27.09
C SER A 34 40.35 -5.90 26.01
N PRO A 35 40.48 -4.71 25.41
CA PRO A 35 39.90 -3.44 25.83
C PRO A 35 38.74 -3.01 24.90
N THR A 36 38.04 -1.94 25.26
CA THR A 36 37.09 -1.25 24.37
C THR A 36 37.75 -0.85 23.05
N PRO A 37 37.20 -1.20 21.87
CA PRO A 37 37.54 -0.55 20.62
C PRO A 37 36.50 0.51 20.28
N ARG A 38 37.00 1.73 20.10
CA ARG A 38 36.33 2.83 19.42
C ARG A 38 35.90 2.42 18.01
N GLY A 39 34.74 2.91 17.59
CA GLY A 39 34.43 3.27 16.21
C GLY A 39 34.76 2.23 15.13
N GLY A 40 33.82 1.32 14.87
CA GLY A 40 33.79 0.53 13.64
C GLY A 40 32.40 0.63 13.03
N LEU A 41 32.25 1.39 11.95
CA LEU A 41 31.08 1.32 11.07
C LEU A 41 30.98 -0.13 10.58
N LEU A 42 29.95 -0.86 11.02
CA LEU A 42 29.52 -2.09 10.40
C LEU A 42 29.04 -1.76 8.99
N ASN A 43 29.90 -2.02 8.01
CA ASN A 43 29.53 -2.14 6.60
C ASN A 43 28.58 -3.34 6.46
N THR A 44 27.28 -3.09 6.49
CA THR A 44 26.27 -4.00 5.94
C THR A 44 25.95 -3.54 4.51
N PRO A 45 26.34 -4.30 3.47
CA PRO A 45 26.04 -3.95 2.10
C PRO A 45 24.74 -4.65 1.65
N SER A 46 23.56 -4.06 1.91
CA SER A 46 22.32 -4.45 1.18
C SER A 46 21.14 -3.46 1.24
N LEU A 47 21.33 -2.20 1.67
CA LEU A 47 20.30 -1.15 1.52
C LEU A 47 20.34 -0.44 0.14
N ARG A 48 20.91 -1.09 -0.89
CA ARG A 48 21.16 -0.48 -2.20
C ARG A 48 20.49 -1.27 -3.31
N SER A 49 19.26 -0.88 -3.67
CA SER A 49 18.85 -1.01 -5.08
C SER A 49 17.67 -0.13 -5.50
N CYS A 50 16.75 0.26 -4.60
CA CYS A 50 15.58 1.07 -5.02
C CYS A 50 15.42 2.46 -4.37
N CYS A 51 16.04 2.74 -3.22
CA CYS A 51 15.77 3.99 -2.48
C CYS A 51 16.91 5.02 -2.39
N LEU A 52 18.18 4.67 -2.65
CA LEU A 52 19.32 5.59 -2.38
C LEU A 52 20.11 6.04 -3.62
N LEU A 53 19.70 5.69 -4.84
CA LEU A 53 20.40 6.11 -6.07
C LEU A 53 20.07 7.54 -6.54
N SER A 54 19.39 8.34 -5.72
CA SER A 54 19.17 9.76 -6.00
C SER A 54 19.63 10.57 -4.80
N SER A 55 20.62 11.43 -5.01
CA SER A 55 21.14 12.45 -4.08
C SER A 55 20.12 13.56 -3.78
N GLN A 56 18.82 13.22 -3.68
CA GLN A 56 17.73 14.12 -3.36
C GLN A 56 17.08 13.66 -2.05
N PRO A 57 16.58 14.59 -1.20
CA PRO A 57 15.85 14.21 0.01
C PRO A 57 14.75 13.22 -0.37
N CYS A 58 14.67 12.10 0.36
CA CYS A 58 13.94 10.86 0.00
C CYS A 58 12.42 11.08 -0.17
N ARG A 59 12.01 11.78 -1.23
CA ARG A 59 10.62 12.14 -1.56
C ARG A 59 9.93 11.10 -2.43
N ARG A 60 10.58 9.98 -2.78
CA ARG A 60 10.04 8.99 -3.71
C ARG A 60 10.33 7.56 -3.25
N LEU A 61 9.31 6.71 -3.26
CA LEU A 61 9.38 5.28 -2.96
C LEU A 61 8.69 4.52 -4.11
N GLY A 62 9.50 3.88 -4.95
CA GLY A 62 9.05 3.40 -6.25
C GLY A 62 8.51 4.56 -7.10
N SER A 63 7.29 4.41 -7.63
CA SER A 63 6.58 5.49 -8.34
C SER A 63 5.77 6.42 -7.42
N SER A 64 5.76 6.17 -6.11
CA SER A 64 4.97 6.96 -5.15
C SER A 64 5.78 8.11 -4.58
N TYR A 65 5.10 9.23 -4.27
CA TYR A 65 5.67 10.41 -3.63
C TYR A 65 5.40 10.40 -2.13
N ILE A 66 6.45 10.67 -1.36
CA ILE A 66 6.42 10.77 0.10
C ILE A 66 6.43 12.24 0.49
N TYR A 67 5.39 12.65 1.22
CA TYR A 67 5.28 13.97 1.82
C TYR A 67 5.44 13.86 3.35
N ASN A 68 6.35 14.68 3.88
CA ASN A 68 6.76 14.76 5.28
C ASN A 68 7.61 13.56 5.76
N ASP A 69 8.87 13.52 5.34
CA ASP A 69 9.85 12.44 5.57
C ASP A 69 10.72 12.66 6.82
N HIS A 70 10.21 13.29 7.88
CA HIS A 70 11.00 13.42 9.12
C HIS A 70 11.05 12.08 9.88
N ILE A 71 11.96 11.23 9.41
CA ILE A 71 12.88 10.37 10.16
C ILE A 71 12.22 9.67 11.35
N TYR A 72 11.72 8.45 11.11
CA TYR A 72 11.30 7.43 12.08
C TYR A 72 11.12 7.87 13.55
N ARG A 73 9.86 8.03 14.01
CA ARG A 73 9.22 7.13 14.99
C ARG A 73 7.79 7.55 15.42
N THR A 74 7.24 8.69 14.97
CA THR A 74 5.93 9.16 15.48
C THR A 74 5.06 9.91 14.44
N LYS A 75 4.60 9.18 13.41
CA LYS A 75 3.34 9.40 12.66
C LYS A 75 3.06 10.77 11.99
N LYS A 76 3.13 10.77 10.65
CA LYS A 76 2.00 10.87 9.68
C LYS A 76 2.60 11.17 8.30
N THR A 77 3.13 10.15 7.65
CA THR A 77 3.65 10.25 6.28
C THR A 77 2.48 10.18 5.31
N CYS A 78 2.37 11.16 4.42
CA CYS A 78 1.40 11.14 3.32
C CYS A 78 2.08 10.53 2.10
N ILE A 79 1.61 9.36 1.67
CA ILE A 79 2.15 8.63 0.52
C ILE A 79 1.13 8.71 -0.60
N VAL A 80 1.49 9.39 -1.68
CA VAL A 80 0.65 9.59 -2.86
C VAL A 80 1.19 8.73 -3.99
N GLY A 81 0.35 7.89 -4.60
CA GLY A 81 0.81 7.01 -5.67
C GLY A 81 0.82 7.65 -7.06
N PRO A 82 1.20 6.86 -8.09
CA PRO A 82 1.44 7.35 -9.45
C PRO A 82 0.19 7.88 -10.17
N HIS A 83 -1.02 7.48 -9.78
CA HIS A 83 -2.27 7.89 -10.44
C HIS A 83 -3.10 8.88 -9.63
N PHE A 84 -2.47 9.68 -8.76
CA PHE A 84 -3.19 10.66 -7.95
C PHE A 84 -4.11 11.63 -8.73
N PRO A 85 -3.82 12.02 -9.99
CA PRO A 85 -4.77 12.81 -10.78
C PRO A 85 -6.15 12.15 -10.95
N ALA A 86 -6.23 10.82 -11.00
CA ALA A 86 -7.50 10.11 -11.04
C ALA A 86 -8.25 10.23 -9.70
N THR A 87 -7.55 10.26 -8.57
CA THR A 87 -8.16 10.57 -7.27
C THR A 87 -8.73 11.98 -7.22
N LEU A 88 -8.02 12.97 -7.77
CA LEU A 88 -8.54 14.35 -7.86
C LEU A 88 -9.78 14.43 -8.75
N PHE A 89 -9.81 13.70 -9.86
CA PHE A 89 -11.00 13.60 -10.70
C PHE A 89 -12.21 13.05 -9.93
N ILE A 90 -12.01 12.01 -9.10
CA ILE A 90 -13.08 11.46 -8.26
C ILE A 90 -13.55 12.47 -7.21
N VAL A 91 -12.65 13.23 -6.57
CA VAL A 91 -13.02 14.32 -5.65
C VAL A 91 -13.93 15.34 -6.34
N LEU A 92 -13.59 15.74 -7.57
CA LEU A 92 -14.39 16.68 -8.36
C LEU A 92 -15.74 16.08 -8.74
N PHE A 93 -15.77 14.82 -9.17
CA PHE A 93 -17.01 14.11 -9.52
C PHE A 93 -17.96 14.01 -8.31
N ILE A 94 -17.46 13.60 -7.15
CA ILE A 94 -18.22 13.55 -5.90
C ILE A 94 -18.76 14.94 -5.54
N SER A 95 -17.94 15.97 -5.67
CA SER A 95 -18.34 17.35 -5.37
C SER A 95 -19.43 17.87 -6.32
N GLY A 96 -19.31 17.59 -7.61
CA GLY A 96 -20.32 17.94 -8.62
C GLY A 96 -21.65 17.21 -8.37
N ALA A 97 -21.59 15.90 -8.06
CA ALA A 97 -22.77 15.12 -7.72
C ALA A 97 -23.46 15.64 -6.45
N THR A 98 -22.70 15.93 -5.38
CA THR A 98 -23.26 16.52 -4.16
C THR A 98 -23.88 17.88 -4.42
N TRP A 99 -23.24 18.72 -5.24
CA TRP A 99 -23.81 20.02 -5.60
C TRP A 99 -25.16 19.86 -6.31
N PHE A 100 -25.23 18.95 -7.29
CA PHE A 100 -26.46 18.68 -8.04
C PHE A 100 -27.59 18.11 -7.15
N PHE A 101 -27.32 17.03 -6.41
CA PHE A 101 -28.34 16.38 -5.59
C PHE A 101 -28.68 17.16 -4.32
N GLY A 102 -27.72 17.85 -3.71
CA GLY A 102 -27.93 18.61 -2.48
C GLY A 102 -28.52 20.00 -2.68
N PHE A 103 -28.28 20.66 -3.82
CA PHE A 103 -28.69 22.06 -4.02
C PHE A 103 -29.58 22.29 -5.25
N VAL A 104 -29.36 21.59 -6.36
CA VAL A 104 -30.15 21.81 -7.59
C VAL A 104 -31.49 21.10 -7.50
N THR A 105 -31.47 19.79 -7.25
CA THR A 105 -32.67 18.95 -7.20
C THR A 105 -33.71 19.47 -6.19
N PRO A 106 -33.34 19.78 -4.93
CA PRO A 106 -34.33 20.21 -3.94
C PRO A 106 -34.88 21.62 -4.21
N ARG A 107 -34.14 22.46 -4.97
CA ARG A 107 -34.64 23.76 -5.42
C ARG A 107 -35.70 23.64 -6.51
N VAL A 108 -35.51 22.74 -7.47
CA VAL A 108 -36.53 22.46 -8.49
C VAL A 108 -37.82 22.00 -7.81
N VAL A 109 -37.71 21.03 -6.89
CA VAL A 109 -38.88 20.52 -6.14
C VAL A 109 -39.54 21.60 -5.27
N THR A 110 -38.77 22.46 -4.60
CA THR A 110 -39.35 23.53 -3.76
C THR A 110 -40.02 24.63 -4.60
N LEU A 111 -39.48 24.94 -5.77
CA LEU A 111 -40.09 25.90 -6.71
C LEU A 111 -41.45 25.40 -7.21
N ASP A 112 -41.58 24.10 -7.49
CA ASP A 112 -42.86 23.49 -7.89
C ASP A 112 -43.90 23.49 -6.75
N ASN A 113 -43.46 23.53 -5.48
CA ASN A 113 -44.32 23.49 -4.29
C ASN A 113 -44.65 24.88 -3.68
N LEU A 114 -44.66 25.96 -4.47
CA LEU A 114 -45.03 27.32 -4.04
C LEU A 114 -44.18 27.88 -2.88
N GLY A 115 -42.87 27.58 -2.87
CA GLY A 115 -41.88 28.37 -2.12
C GLY A 115 -41.94 28.28 -0.59
N LYS A 116 -42.59 27.27 -0.02
CA LYS A 116 -42.46 26.99 1.41
C LYS A 116 -41.09 26.35 1.66
N GLU A 117 -40.11 27.16 2.06
CA GLU A 117 -38.85 26.70 2.66
C GLU A 117 -39.17 25.86 3.90
N THR A 118 -39.23 24.54 3.74
CA THR A 118 -39.49 23.63 4.86
C THR A 118 -38.19 23.35 5.62
N PRO A 119 -38.22 23.13 6.94
CA PRO A 119 -37.06 22.66 7.71
C PRO A 119 -36.39 21.41 7.13
N SER A 120 -37.12 20.65 6.31
CA SER A 120 -36.64 19.49 5.55
C SER A 120 -35.54 19.83 4.52
N PHE A 121 -35.59 21.02 3.90
CA PHE A 121 -34.61 21.44 2.89
C PHE A 121 -33.23 21.68 3.49
N VAL A 122 -33.17 22.48 4.57
CA VAL A 122 -31.91 22.75 5.29
C VAL A 122 -31.36 21.44 5.88
N PHE A 123 -32.23 20.59 6.42
CA PHE A 123 -31.82 19.27 6.91
C PHE A 123 -31.19 18.41 5.82
N HIS A 124 -31.81 18.31 4.64
CA HIS A 124 -31.27 17.57 3.50
C HIS A 124 -29.90 18.10 3.06
N GLN A 125 -29.74 19.42 2.97
CA GLN A 125 -28.46 20.04 2.65
C GLN A 125 -27.37 19.70 3.67
N CYS A 126 -27.68 19.79 4.96
CA CYS A 126 -26.75 19.42 6.03
C CYS A 126 -26.33 17.94 5.93
N VAL A 127 -27.26 17.04 5.61
CA VAL A 127 -26.97 15.61 5.43
C VAL A 127 -26.08 15.39 4.20
N CYS A 128 -26.42 15.98 3.05
CA CYS A 128 -25.61 15.90 1.83
C CYS A 128 -24.19 16.45 2.03
N LEU A 129 -24.04 17.60 2.69
CA LEU A 129 -22.73 18.17 3.02
C LEU A 129 -21.94 17.28 3.97
N SER A 130 -22.60 16.68 4.97
CA SER A 130 -21.96 15.75 5.91
C SER A 130 -21.41 14.51 5.20
N PHE A 131 -22.20 13.91 4.29
CA PHE A 131 -21.74 12.80 3.47
C PHE A 131 -20.61 13.19 2.53
N TRP A 132 -20.68 14.37 1.92
CA TRP A 132 -19.61 14.87 1.05
C TRP A 132 -18.28 15.03 1.79
N VAL A 133 -18.30 15.65 2.99
CA VAL A 133 -17.10 15.76 3.84
C VAL A 133 -16.57 14.38 4.20
N LEU A 134 -17.45 13.47 4.65
CA LEU A 134 -17.05 12.13 5.06
C LEU A 134 -16.45 11.31 3.91
N CYS A 135 -17.10 11.29 2.75
CA CYS A 135 -16.63 10.52 1.58
C CYS A 135 -15.28 11.06 1.08
N ASN A 136 -15.13 12.39 0.95
CA ASN A 136 -13.85 12.98 0.53
C ASN A 136 -12.75 12.77 1.56
N TYR A 137 -13.07 12.86 2.87
CA TYR A 137 -12.12 12.54 3.92
C TYR A 137 -11.65 11.09 3.84
N LEU A 138 -12.56 10.11 3.70
CA LEU A 138 -12.21 8.69 3.62
C LEU A 138 -11.47 8.36 2.31
N LEU A 139 -11.83 9.00 1.20
CA LEU A 139 -11.11 8.91 -0.08
C LEU A 139 -9.67 9.40 0.09
N MET A 140 -9.45 10.62 0.60
CA MET A 140 -8.12 11.16 0.84
C MET A 140 -7.34 10.35 1.85
N LYS A 141 -7.99 9.87 2.92
CA LYS A 141 -7.35 9.01 3.90
C LYS A 141 -6.85 7.73 3.25
N THR A 142 -7.64 7.10 2.38
CA THR A 142 -7.21 5.90 1.63
C THR A 142 -6.07 6.23 0.66
N ALA A 143 -6.20 7.32 -0.09
CA ALA A 143 -5.23 7.76 -1.11
C ALA A 143 -3.90 8.24 -0.52
N CYS A 144 -3.86 8.66 0.75
CA CYS A 144 -2.66 9.21 1.40
C CYS A 144 -2.06 8.29 2.48
N THR A 145 -2.79 7.30 3.00
CA THR A 145 -2.26 6.35 4.01
C THR A 145 -1.38 5.29 3.38
N ASP A 146 -0.24 4.95 3.99
CA ASP A 146 0.61 3.84 3.56
C ASP A 146 -0.22 2.56 3.30
N PRO A 147 -0.24 2.01 2.07
CA PRO A 147 -0.96 0.79 1.77
C PRO A 147 -0.36 -0.46 2.44
N GLY A 148 0.81 -0.34 3.07
CA GLY A 148 1.58 -1.44 3.64
C GLY A 148 2.83 -1.72 2.81
N ILE A 149 3.59 -0.68 2.45
CA ILE A 149 4.80 -0.86 1.64
C ILE A 149 5.83 -1.66 2.45
N MET A 150 6.29 -2.76 1.88
CA MET A 150 7.26 -3.65 2.50
C MET A 150 8.68 -3.19 2.18
N LEU A 151 9.43 -2.87 3.23
CA LEU A 151 10.89 -2.69 3.23
C LEU A 151 11.58 -3.95 3.78
N GLY A 152 10.96 -5.12 3.55
CA GLY A 152 11.22 -6.37 4.25
C GLY A 152 12.66 -6.87 4.17
N PRO A 153 12.98 -7.93 4.93
CA PRO A 153 14.35 -8.42 5.02
C PRO A 153 14.80 -9.00 3.67
N THR A 154 16.07 -8.78 3.36
CA THR A 154 16.75 -9.37 2.19
C THR A 154 16.98 -10.86 2.38
N GLU A 155 16.87 -11.36 3.62
CA GLU A 155 17.04 -12.76 4.00
C GLU A 155 15.79 -13.28 4.69
N LEU A 156 15.50 -14.57 4.50
CA LEU A 156 14.36 -15.21 5.14
C LEU A 156 14.66 -15.42 6.65
N PRO A 157 13.72 -15.10 7.57
CA PRO A 157 13.95 -15.33 8.99
C PRO A 157 14.26 -16.81 9.29
N PRO A 158 15.25 -17.13 10.15
CA PRO A 158 15.68 -18.51 10.39
C PRO A 158 14.55 -19.42 10.86
N GLN A 159 13.60 -18.90 11.65
CA GLN A 159 12.43 -19.66 12.10
C GLN A 159 11.49 -20.07 10.94
N ILE A 160 11.47 -19.31 9.84
CA ILE A 160 10.67 -19.64 8.65
C ILE A 160 11.48 -20.56 7.73
N ALA A 161 12.80 -20.37 7.63
CA ALA A 161 13.68 -21.23 6.86
C ALA A 161 13.69 -22.69 7.39
N ASN A 162 13.53 -22.88 8.70
CA ASN A 162 13.50 -24.20 9.33
C ASN A 162 12.13 -24.89 9.30
N ASP A 163 11.07 -24.20 8.86
CA ASP A 163 9.72 -24.74 8.73
C ASP A 163 9.35 -24.80 7.24
N GLU A 164 9.47 -25.98 6.63
CA GLU A 164 9.17 -26.17 5.19
C GLU A 164 7.75 -25.73 4.80
N SER A 165 6.78 -25.91 5.72
CA SER A 165 5.38 -25.57 5.47
C SER A 165 5.18 -24.05 5.38
N GLU A 166 5.91 -23.28 6.19
CA GLU A 166 5.91 -21.83 6.12
C GLU A 166 6.83 -21.33 5.00
N TYR A 167 8.03 -21.90 4.83
CA TYR A 167 8.97 -21.58 3.76
C TYR A 167 8.30 -21.58 2.38
N SER A 168 7.51 -22.63 2.08
CA SER A 168 6.82 -22.79 0.79
C SER A 168 5.86 -21.65 0.43
N LYS A 169 5.42 -20.86 1.42
CA LYS A 169 4.50 -19.73 1.23
C LYS A 169 5.23 -18.42 0.91
N TRP A 170 6.55 -18.38 1.09
CA TRP A 170 7.38 -17.22 0.83
C TRP A 170 7.94 -17.25 -0.59
N ARG A 171 8.13 -16.07 -1.18
CA ARG A 171 8.69 -15.92 -2.52
C ARG A 171 9.68 -14.78 -2.56
N PHE A 172 10.76 -14.92 -3.31
CA PHE A 172 11.71 -13.83 -3.47
C PHE A 172 11.26 -12.88 -4.60
N CYS A 173 11.17 -11.59 -4.30
CA CYS A 173 10.90 -10.57 -5.32
C CYS A 173 12.21 -10.06 -5.92
N GLN A 174 12.52 -10.46 -7.15
CA GLN A 174 13.73 -10.01 -7.84
C GLN A 174 13.79 -8.48 -8.05
N LYS A 175 12.65 -7.81 -8.23
CA LYS A 175 12.59 -6.35 -8.49
C LYS A 175 12.88 -5.49 -7.26
N CYS A 176 12.47 -5.98 -6.09
CA CYS A 176 12.65 -5.27 -4.81
C CYS A 176 13.77 -5.87 -3.97
N GLU A 177 14.29 -7.04 -4.35
CA GLU A 177 15.32 -7.81 -3.64
C GLU A 177 14.93 -8.13 -2.19
N ILE A 178 13.66 -8.46 -1.96
CA ILE A 178 13.14 -8.83 -0.64
C ILE A 178 12.38 -10.15 -0.71
N TYR A 179 12.35 -10.85 0.42
CA TYR A 179 11.46 -11.99 0.63
C TYR A 179 10.03 -11.49 0.90
N GLN A 180 9.10 -11.91 0.04
CA GLN A 180 7.67 -11.67 0.15
C GLN A 180 7.05 -12.73 1.06
N GLY A 181 6.42 -12.28 2.14
CA GLY A 181 5.59 -13.14 2.97
C GLY A 181 4.32 -13.59 2.25
N PRO A 182 3.51 -14.44 2.90
CA PRO A 182 2.21 -14.84 2.38
C PRO A 182 1.37 -13.59 2.04
N LEU A 183 0.70 -13.61 0.88
CA LEU A 183 -0.14 -12.50 0.37
C LEU A 183 0.59 -11.19 0.01
N THR A 184 1.89 -11.06 0.27
CA THR A 184 2.69 -9.94 -0.23
C THR A 184 2.92 -10.10 -1.73
N ALA A 185 2.76 -9.02 -2.49
CA ALA A 185 3.00 -9.02 -3.93
C ALA A 185 3.61 -7.70 -4.41
N HIS A 186 4.32 -7.76 -5.54
CA HIS A 186 4.94 -6.59 -6.17
C HIS A 186 3.94 -5.91 -7.11
N CYS A 187 3.68 -4.63 -6.90
CA CYS A 187 2.87 -3.83 -7.82
C CYS A 187 3.75 -3.21 -8.90
N ASN A 188 3.44 -3.50 -10.17
CA ASN A 188 4.18 -2.97 -11.32
C ASN A 188 4.01 -1.46 -11.52
N ASP A 189 2.91 -0.86 -11.07
CA ASP A 189 2.67 0.58 -11.20
C ASP A 189 3.37 1.36 -10.09
N CYS A 190 3.21 0.91 -8.85
CA CYS A 190 3.83 1.53 -7.68
C CYS A 190 5.33 1.21 -7.55
N LYS A 191 5.83 0.16 -8.22
CA LYS A 191 7.23 -0.30 -8.18
C LYS A 191 7.72 -0.65 -6.77
N CYS A 192 6.86 -1.26 -5.97
CA CYS A 192 7.18 -1.72 -4.63
C CYS A 192 6.34 -2.94 -4.25
N CYS A 193 6.80 -3.71 -3.28
CA CYS A 193 6.04 -4.79 -2.65
C CYS A 193 5.08 -4.22 -1.61
N ILE A 194 3.83 -4.70 -1.61
CA ILE A 194 2.77 -4.30 -0.68
C ILE A 194 2.34 -5.53 0.13
N ASP A 195 2.27 -5.38 1.46
CA ASP A 195 1.76 -6.41 2.37
C ASP A 195 0.25 -6.61 2.19
N GLU A 196 -0.17 -7.87 2.10
CA GLU A 196 -1.53 -8.30 1.74
C GLU A 196 -2.11 -7.45 0.61
N LEU A 197 -1.42 -7.44 -0.54
CA LEU A 197 -1.85 -6.66 -1.71
C LEU A 197 -3.20 -7.20 -2.19
N ASP A 198 -4.21 -6.32 -2.25
CA ASP A 198 -5.50 -6.62 -2.84
C ASP A 198 -5.48 -6.27 -4.33
N HIS A 199 -5.28 -4.98 -4.65
CA HIS A 199 -5.12 -4.53 -6.03
C HIS A 199 -4.46 -3.15 -6.12
N HIS A 200 -4.03 -2.80 -7.33
CA HIS A 200 -3.71 -1.41 -7.66
C HIS A 200 -4.97 -0.68 -8.11
N CYS A 201 -5.35 0.39 -7.41
CA CYS A 201 -6.57 1.13 -7.69
C CYS A 201 -6.22 2.51 -8.27
N PRO A 202 -6.42 2.75 -9.57
CA PRO A 202 -6.17 4.07 -10.17
C PRO A 202 -7.00 5.17 -9.49
N TRP A 203 -8.22 4.86 -9.05
CA TRP A 203 -9.11 5.80 -8.36
C TRP A 203 -8.57 6.26 -7.00
N MET A 204 -7.87 5.38 -6.29
CA MET A 204 -7.16 5.72 -5.04
C MET A 204 -5.76 6.29 -5.30
N GLY A 205 -5.36 6.36 -6.58
CA GLY A 205 -4.05 6.80 -7.03
C GLY A 205 -2.92 5.80 -6.76
N LYS A 206 -3.21 4.67 -6.11
CA LYS A 206 -2.22 3.71 -5.59
C LYS A 206 -2.82 2.35 -5.21
N CYS A 207 -1.99 1.46 -4.68
CA CYS A 207 -2.42 0.18 -4.15
C CYS A 207 -3.38 0.29 -2.97
N VAL A 208 -4.31 -0.67 -2.93
CA VAL A 208 -5.07 -1.05 -1.75
C VAL A 208 -4.42 -2.30 -1.18
N GLY A 209 -4.01 -2.24 0.07
CA GLY A 209 -3.37 -3.33 0.79
C GLY A 209 -3.69 -3.24 2.28
N LYS A 210 -3.01 -4.03 3.10
CA LYS A 210 -3.27 -4.11 4.54
C LYS A 210 -3.34 -2.76 5.25
N GLY A 211 -2.45 -1.84 4.91
CA GLY A 211 -2.27 -0.56 5.59
C GLY A 211 -3.42 0.43 5.39
N ASN A 212 -4.14 0.34 4.26
CA ASN A 212 -5.25 1.25 3.94
C ASN A 212 -6.60 0.54 3.71
N MET A 213 -6.65 -0.79 3.79
CA MET A 213 -7.87 -1.61 3.56
C MET A 213 -9.08 -1.15 4.38
N ARG A 214 -8.88 -0.80 5.66
CA ARG A 214 -9.99 -0.33 6.52
C ARG A 214 -10.61 0.97 6.00
N CYS A 215 -9.78 1.93 5.59
CA CYS A 215 -10.26 3.20 5.05
C CYS A 215 -10.95 3.00 3.70
N PHE A 216 -10.39 2.12 2.85
CA PHE A 216 -10.99 1.75 1.57
C PHE A 216 -12.38 1.15 1.74
N LYS A 217 -12.56 0.20 2.66
CA LYS A 217 -13.87 -0.40 2.97
C LYS A 217 -14.88 0.63 3.48
N LEU A 218 -14.46 1.51 4.39
CA LEU A 218 -15.33 2.57 4.91
C LEU A 218 -15.72 3.59 3.83
N PHE A 219 -14.79 3.95 2.94
CA PHE A 219 -15.08 4.83 1.80
C PHE A 219 -16.15 4.23 0.87
N ASN A 220 -16.00 2.95 0.49
CA ASN A 220 -16.97 2.27 -0.35
C ASN A 220 -18.35 2.21 0.33
N LEU A 221 -18.38 1.89 1.62
CA LEU A 221 -19.64 1.86 2.38
C LEU A 221 -20.30 3.24 2.47
N SER A 222 -19.54 4.31 2.79
CA SER A 222 -20.10 5.65 2.88
C SER A 222 -20.67 6.13 1.55
N TRP A 223 -20.01 5.77 0.44
CA TRP A 223 -20.49 6.11 -0.90
C TRP A 223 -21.79 5.39 -1.25
N VAL A 224 -21.89 4.08 -0.97
CA VAL A 224 -23.12 3.30 -1.20
C VAL A 224 -24.28 3.87 -0.40
N VAL A 225 -24.06 4.17 0.89
CA VAL A 225 -25.10 4.76 1.75
C VAL A 225 -25.53 6.14 1.23
N TYR A 226 -24.57 6.98 0.82
CA TYR A 226 -24.89 8.29 0.28
C TYR A 226 -25.68 8.20 -1.05
N PHE A 227 -25.30 7.28 -1.93
CA PHE A 227 -26.00 7.04 -3.19
C PHE A 227 -27.44 6.60 -2.96
N LEU A 228 -27.68 5.67 -2.03
CA LEU A 228 -29.03 5.24 -1.66
C LEU A 228 -29.86 6.39 -1.07
N TYR A 229 -29.25 7.21 -0.20
CA TYR A 229 -29.91 8.40 0.35
C TYR A 229 -30.32 9.38 -0.76
N ALA A 230 -29.42 9.66 -1.71
CA ALA A 230 -29.70 10.55 -2.83
C ALA A 230 -30.84 10.02 -3.72
N ILE A 231 -30.87 8.71 -3.99
CA ILE A 231 -31.97 8.09 -4.75
C ILE A 231 -33.31 8.27 -4.03
N VAL A 232 -33.37 7.89 -2.75
CA VAL A 232 -34.63 7.96 -1.98
C VAL A 232 -35.13 9.40 -1.91
N THR A 233 -34.25 10.36 -1.62
CA THR A 233 -34.68 11.77 -1.49
C THR A 233 -34.96 12.49 -2.80
N THR A 234 -34.50 11.95 -3.94
CA THR A 234 -34.73 12.55 -5.26
C THR A 234 -35.93 11.95 -5.98
N PHE A 235 -36.16 10.64 -5.83
CA PHE A 235 -37.13 9.89 -6.63
C PHE A 235 -38.33 9.36 -5.85
N VAL A 236 -38.35 9.50 -4.52
CA VAL A 236 -39.47 9.09 -3.64
C VAL A 236 -39.99 10.30 -2.89
#